data_AF-A0A5S6QA85-F1
#
_entry.id   AF-A0A5S6QA85-F1
#
_cell.length_a   1.000
_cell.length_b   1.000
_cell.length_c   1.000
_cell.angle_alpha   90.00
_cell.angle_beta   90.00
_cell.angle_gamma   90.00
#
_symmetry.space_group_name_H-M   'P 1'
#
loop_
_entity.id
_entity.type
_entity.pdbx_description
1 polymer ?
#
loop_
_entity_poly.entity_id
_entity_poly.type
_entity_poly.pdbx_seq_one_letter_code
_entity_poly.pdbx_strand_id
1 'polypeptide(L)'
;MDGSQADKSLDLRLIPEYDGSGKQAITGWIKQVELLCKLRGIVDTASVIPLRLRGGALAVFLQLPDEEKRSSVRLTKALLTAFAADPYDAYEEFITRKLSADEAPDVFLTVLRRLASCFGGVSEKALACAFLSGLPENLRRLLKAGARMNNLSLDQIVGRVRAIIKDERPIGVQEVCLGARDSKVRSQTEGSARRCFACGGLDHFVRNCPTLTQGQRHNYKGKRPDYEPQV
;
A
#
# COMPACT_ATOMS: atom_id res chain seq x y z
N MET A 1 -6.16 -11.71 -52.41
CA MET A 1 -5.38 -12.50 -51.43
C MET A 1 -6.02 -12.25 -50.08
N ASP A 2 -6.76 -13.24 -49.60
CA ASP A 2 -7.51 -13.20 -48.35
C ASP A 2 -6.55 -13.13 -47.16
N GLY A 3 -6.65 -12.03 -46.42
CA GLY A 3 -6.05 -11.91 -45.09
C GLY A 3 -6.93 -12.67 -44.11
N SER A 4 -6.47 -13.86 -43.71
CA SER A 4 -7.11 -14.76 -42.75
C SER A 4 -7.57 -13.99 -41.50
N GLN A 5 -8.87 -13.71 -41.43
CA GLN A 5 -9.53 -13.23 -40.23
C GLN A 5 -9.50 -14.38 -39.22
N ALA A 6 -8.44 -14.45 -38.41
CA ALA A 6 -8.36 -15.36 -37.29
C ALA A 6 -9.67 -15.26 -36.50
N ASP A 7 -10.32 -16.40 -36.34
CA ASP A 7 -11.64 -16.55 -35.73
C ASP A 7 -11.66 -15.76 -34.40
N LYS A 8 -12.39 -14.63 -34.38
CA LYS A 8 -12.49 -13.73 -33.22
C LYS A 8 -13.50 -14.29 -32.22
N SER A 9 -13.46 -15.60 -31.99
CA SER A 9 -14.31 -16.25 -31.01
C SER A 9 -13.80 -15.94 -29.60
N LEU A 10 -14.68 -15.48 -28.73
CA LEU A 10 -14.38 -15.30 -27.32
C LEU A 10 -14.50 -16.64 -26.61
N ASP A 11 -13.39 -17.14 -26.05
CA ASP A 11 -13.46 -18.25 -25.10
C ASP A 11 -14.17 -17.78 -23.82
N LEU A 12 -15.44 -18.16 -23.70
CA LEU A 12 -16.32 -17.81 -22.60
C LEU A 12 -15.79 -18.26 -21.23
N ARG A 13 -14.87 -19.23 -21.17
CA ARG A 13 -14.24 -19.69 -19.93
C ARG A 13 -13.35 -18.63 -19.30
N LEU A 14 -12.92 -17.63 -20.06
CA LEU A 14 -12.16 -16.48 -19.55
C LEU A 14 -13.01 -15.53 -18.71
N ILE A 15 -14.34 -15.55 -18.90
CA ILE A 15 -15.28 -14.80 -18.08
C ILE A 15 -15.69 -15.71 -16.91
N PRO A 16 -15.49 -15.32 -15.64
CA PRO A 16 -15.99 -16.09 -14.50
C PRO A 16 -17.52 -16.13 -14.49
N GLU A 17 -18.11 -17.15 -13.87
CA GLU A 17 -19.57 -17.21 -13.69
C GLU A 17 -20.02 -16.19 -12.64
N TYR A 18 -21.19 -15.61 -12.86
CA TYR A 18 -21.85 -14.74 -11.89
C TYR A 18 -23.19 -15.33 -11.48
N ASP A 19 -23.32 -15.68 -10.20
CA ASP A 19 -24.50 -16.34 -9.64
C ASP A 19 -25.40 -15.39 -8.81
N GLY A 20 -24.90 -14.19 -8.50
CA GLY A 20 -25.59 -13.22 -7.65
C GLY A 20 -25.40 -13.44 -6.15
N SER A 21 -24.50 -14.33 -5.71
CA SER A 21 -24.37 -14.70 -4.29
C SER A 21 -23.58 -13.71 -3.42
N GLY A 22 -23.15 -12.56 -3.97
CA GLY A 22 -22.33 -11.57 -3.26
C GLY A 22 -20.82 -11.90 -3.14
N LYS A 23 -20.36 -13.08 -3.57
CA LYS A 23 -18.91 -13.44 -3.57
C LYS A 23 -18.06 -12.52 -4.45
N GLN A 24 -18.66 -12.01 -5.52
CA GLN A 24 -18.08 -11.03 -6.43
C GLN A 24 -19.07 -9.88 -6.60
N ALA A 25 -18.57 -8.64 -6.59
CA ALA A 25 -19.41 -7.49 -6.90
C ALA A 25 -19.80 -7.48 -8.38
N ILE A 26 -21.10 -7.28 -8.68
CA ILE A 26 -21.63 -7.22 -10.05
C ILE A 26 -20.90 -6.16 -10.89
N THR A 27 -20.58 -5.01 -10.30
CA THR A 27 -19.85 -3.92 -10.96
C THR A 27 -18.48 -4.34 -11.44
N GLY A 28 -17.74 -5.11 -10.64
CA GLY A 28 -16.43 -5.64 -11.00
C GLY A 28 -16.53 -6.69 -12.09
N TRP A 29 -17.53 -7.58 -11.98
CA TRP A 29 -17.78 -8.61 -12.97
C TRP A 29 -18.14 -8.02 -14.35
N ILE A 30 -19.07 -7.05 -14.41
CA ILE A 30 -19.47 -6.38 -15.66
C ILE A 30 -18.27 -5.68 -16.31
N LYS A 31 -17.47 -4.93 -15.55
CA LYS A 31 -16.26 -4.28 -16.09
C LYS A 31 -15.28 -5.28 -16.69
N GLN A 32 -15.14 -6.47 -16.09
CA GLN A 32 -14.30 -7.53 -16.62
C GLN A 32 -14.86 -8.09 -17.93
N VAL A 33 -16.17 -8.32 -18.02
CA VAL A 33 -16.85 -8.75 -19.25
C VAL A 33 -16.65 -7.71 -20.36
N GLU A 34 -16.93 -6.44 -20.08
CA GLU A 34 -16.76 -5.32 -21.03
C GLU A 34 -15.32 -5.22 -21.54
N LEU A 35 -14.34 -5.35 -20.64
CA LEU A 35 -12.91 -5.35 -21.01
C LEU A 35 -12.58 -6.51 -21.95
N LEU A 36 -13.01 -7.73 -21.62
CA LEU A 36 -12.74 -8.92 -22.44
C LEU A 36 -13.42 -8.82 -23.82
N CYS A 37 -14.68 -8.37 -23.87
CA CYS A 37 -15.38 -8.10 -25.12
C CYS A 37 -14.63 -7.07 -25.98
N LYS A 38 -14.19 -5.96 -25.37
CA LYS A 38 -13.41 -4.92 -26.06
C LYS A 38 -12.10 -5.48 -26.64
N LEU A 39 -11.36 -6.27 -25.86
CA LEU A 39 -10.11 -6.89 -26.30
C LEU A 39 -10.30 -7.90 -27.43
N ARG A 40 -11.49 -8.51 -27.55
CA ARG A 40 -11.84 -9.44 -28.63
C ARG A 40 -12.60 -8.79 -29.79
N GLY A 41 -12.90 -7.49 -29.71
CA GLY A 41 -13.66 -6.76 -30.73
C GLY A 41 -15.14 -7.13 -30.77
N ILE A 42 -15.71 -7.61 -29.68
CA ILE A 42 -17.15 -7.87 -29.54
C ILE A 42 -17.85 -6.56 -29.20
N VAL A 43 -18.75 -6.14 -30.09
CA VAL A 43 -19.52 -4.90 -29.95
C VAL A 43 -20.75 -5.10 -29.07
N ASP A 44 -21.47 -6.21 -29.25
CA ASP A 44 -22.68 -6.50 -28.50
C ASP A 44 -22.39 -7.32 -27.23
N THR A 45 -22.14 -6.62 -26.12
CA THR A 45 -21.94 -7.27 -24.81
C THR A 45 -23.22 -7.90 -24.25
N ALA A 46 -24.41 -7.49 -24.72
CA ALA A 46 -25.67 -8.06 -24.26
C ALA A 46 -25.83 -9.52 -24.68
N SER A 47 -25.21 -9.92 -25.80
CA SER A 47 -25.15 -11.33 -26.23
C SER A 47 -24.24 -12.20 -25.35
N VAL A 48 -23.24 -11.61 -24.67
CA VAL A 48 -22.22 -12.35 -23.91
C VAL A 48 -22.61 -12.51 -22.45
N ILE A 49 -23.15 -11.45 -21.83
CA ILE A 49 -23.50 -11.42 -20.40
C ILE A 49 -24.33 -12.65 -19.98
N PRO A 50 -25.45 -13.00 -20.66
CA PRO A 50 -26.34 -14.08 -20.22
C PRO A 50 -25.66 -15.45 -20.20
N LEU A 51 -24.67 -15.68 -21.06
CA LEU A 51 -23.97 -16.97 -21.20
C LEU A 51 -23.20 -17.35 -19.93
N ARG A 52 -22.86 -16.35 -19.11
CA ARG A 52 -22.05 -16.49 -17.90
C ARG A 52 -22.82 -16.18 -16.62
N LEU A 53 -24.13 -15.92 -16.72
CA LEU A 53 -25.02 -15.85 -15.57
C LEU A 53 -25.41 -17.26 -15.09
N ARG A 54 -25.55 -17.42 -13.78
CA ARG A 54 -26.01 -18.64 -13.11
C ARG A 54 -26.95 -18.28 -11.96
N GLY A 55 -27.59 -19.29 -11.37
CA GLY A 55 -28.35 -19.14 -10.13
C GLY A 55 -29.34 -17.97 -10.15
N GLY A 56 -29.31 -17.15 -9.10
CA GLY A 56 -30.19 -15.99 -8.94
C GLY A 56 -29.99 -14.94 -10.03
N ALA A 57 -28.76 -14.73 -10.50
CA ALA A 57 -28.49 -13.79 -11.59
C ALA A 57 -29.14 -14.20 -12.92
N LEU A 58 -29.13 -15.49 -13.24
CA LEU A 58 -29.85 -16.00 -14.41
C LEU A 58 -31.37 -15.87 -14.24
N ALA A 59 -31.89 -16.13 -13.03
CA ALA A 59 -33.33 -15.97 -12.76
C ALA A 59 -33.80 -14.51 -12.97
N VAL A 60 -33.02 -13.53 -12.49
CA VAL A 60 -33.28 -12.09 -12.74
C VAL A 60 -33.28 -11.80 -14.24
N PHE A 61 -32.25 -12.25 -14.97
CA PHE A 61 -32.17 -12.05 -16.42
C PHE A 61 -33.40 -12.57 -17.16
N LEU A 62 -33.86 -13.79 -16.83
CA LEU A 62 -35.02 -14.40 -17.48
C LEU A 62 -36.31 -13.60 -17.28
N GLN A 63 -36.46 -12.93 -16.13
CA GLN A 63 -37.61 -12.09 -15.80
C GLN A 63 -37.58 -10.69 -16.45
N LEU A 64 -36.44 -10.27 -17.01
CA LEU A 64 -36.36 -8.97 -17.70
C LEU A 64 -37.21 -8.96 -18.99
N PRO A 65 -37.78 -7.81 -19.35
CA PRO A 65 -38.47 -7.65 -20.63
C PRO A 65 -37.46 -7.70 -21.79
N ASP A 66 -37.92 -8.09 -22.99
CA ASP A 66 -37.06 -8.33 -24.15
C ASP A 66 -36.29 -7.08 -24.60
N GLU A 67 -36.88 -5.90 -24.41
CA GLU A 67 -36.27 -4.61 -24.71
C GLU A 67 -35.03 -4.35 -23.84
N GLU A 68 -35.03 -4.85 -22.61
CA GLU A 68 -33.89 -4.74 -21.69
C GLU A 68 -32.83 -5.78 -22.01
N LYS A 69 -33.24 -7.01 -22.30
CA LYS A 69 -32.32 -8.11 -22.67
C LYS A 69 -31.48 -7.79 -23.91
N ARG A 70 -32.05 -7.08 -24.89
CA ARG A 70 -31.37 -6.73 -26.16
C ARG A 70 -30.48 -5.50 -26.08
N SER A 71 -30.60 -4.69 -25.03
CA SER A 71 -29.83 -3.46 -24.90
C SER A 71 -28.75 -3.62 -23.84
N SER A 72 -27.49 -3.62 -24.26
CA SER A 72 -26.33 -3.71 -23.35
C SER A 72 -26.43 -2.73 -22.18
N VAL A 73 -26.78 -1.47 -22.45
CA VAL A 73 -26.93 -0.43 -21.43
C VAL A 73 -28.05 -0.75 -20.45
N ARG A 74 -29.22 -1.18 -20.95
CA ARG A 74 -30.38 -1.46 -20.09
C ARG A 74 -30.17 -2.75 -19.29
N LEU A 75 -29.66 -3.80 -19.91
CA LEU A 75 -29.31 -5.06 -19.27
C LEU A 75 -28.32 -4.84 -18.12
N THR A 76 -27.21 -4.13 -18.39
CA THR A 76 -26.22 -3.78 -17.37
C THR A 76 -26.86 -2.99 -16.23
N LYS A 77 -27.69 -1.99 -16.54
CA LYS A 77 -28.40 -1.21 -15.51
C LYS A 77 -29.36 -2.07 -14.67
N ALA A 78 -30.09 -2.99 -15.29
CA ALA A 78 -31.02 -3.87 -14.60
C ALA A 78 -30.27 -4.82 -13.64
N LEU A 79 -29.19 -5.45 -14.11
CA LEU A 79 -28.34 -6.31 -13.28
C LEU A 79 -27.67 -5.54 -12.13
N LEU A 80 -27.15 -4.34 -12.41
CA LEU A 80 -26.57 -3.47 -11.39
C LEU A 80 -27.59 -3.10 -10.31
N THR A 81 -28.83 -2.80 -10.70
CA THR A 81 -29.93 -2.51 -9.76
C THR A 81 -30.30 -3.73 -8.93
N ALA A 82 -30.45 -4.89 -9.56
CA ALA A 82 -30.89 -6.12 -8.90
C ALA A 82 -29.85 -6.68 -7.90
N PHE A 83 -28.56 -6.47 -8.19
CA PHE A 83 -27.44 -6.96 -7.36
C PHE A 83 -26.63 -5.82 -6.74
N ALA A 84 -27.23 -4.63 -6.61
CA ALA A 84 -26.60 -3.53 -5.90
C ALA A 84 -26.34 -3.96 -4.45
N ALA A 85 -25.14 -3.66 -3.95
CA ALA A 85 -24.89 -3.77 -2.52
C ALA A 85 -25.82 -2.79 -1.79
N ASP A 86 -26.42 -3.23 -0.71
CA ASP A 86 -27.19 -2.34 0.15
C ASP A 86 -26.27 -1.21 0.68
N PRO A 87 -26.68 0.07 0.59
CA PRO A 87 -25.84 1.18 1.02
C PRO A 87 -25.45 1.12 2.51
N TYR A 88 -26.31 0.58 3.36
CA TYR A 88 -26.03 0.43 4.79
C TYR A 88 -25.02 -0.69 5.03
N ASP A 89 -25.20 -1.86 4.40
CA ASP A 89 -24.22 -2.95 4.48
C ASP A 89 -22.83 -2.51 3.97
N ALA A 90 -22.79 -1.74 2.88
CA ALA A 90 -21.54 -1.21 2.33
C ALA A 90 -20.86 -0.21 3.29
N TYR A 91 -21.64 0.60 4.01
CA TYR A 91 -21.12 1.50 5.03
C TYR A 91 -20.57 0.73 6.25
N GLU A 92 -21.29 -0.28 6.73
CA GLU A 92 -20.83 -1.14 7.83
C GLU A 92 -19.53 -1.87 7.47
N GLU A 93 -19.41 -2.42 6.26
CA GLU A 93 -18.16 -3.00 5.78
C GLU A 93 -17.05 -1.93 5.70
N PHE A 94 -17.37 -0.73 5.20
CA PHE A 94 -16.39 0.36 5.08
C PHE A 94 -15.77 0.76 6.43
N ILE A 95 -16.56 0.87 7.50
CA ILE A 95 -16.06 1.27 8.83
C ILE A 95 -15.35 0.13 9.56
N THR A 96 -15.72 -1.12 9.29
CA THR A 96 -15.14 -2.30 9.95
C THR A 96 -13.92 -2.87 9.23
N ARG A 97 -13.73 -2.57 7.93
CA ARG A 97 -12.65 -3.13 7.11
C ARG A 97 -11.26 -2.83 7.68
N LYS A 98 -10.48 -3.90 7.86
CA LYS A 98 -9.07 -3.85 8.29
C LYS A 98 -8.16 -4.38 7.20
N LEU A 99 -6.98 -3.78 7.02
CA LEU A 99 -5.94 -4.28 6.11
C LEU A 99 -5.54 -5.70 6.51
N SER A 100 -5.66 -6.67 5.59
CA SER A 100 -5.23 -8.06 5.83
C SER A 100 -3.71 -8.20 5.74
N ALA A 101 -3.15 -9.24 6.38
CA ALA A 101 -1.70 -9.46 6.43
C ALA A 101 -1.05 -9.75 5.07
N ASP A 102 -1.81 -10.34 4.15
CA ASP A 102 -1.43 -10.69 2.78
C ASP A 102 -1.88 -9.66 1.74
N GLU A 103 -2.59 -8.62 2.16
CA GLU A 103 -3.14 -7.59 1.28
C GLU A 103 -2.17 -6.42 1.11
N ALA A 104 -1.99 -5.97 -0.14
CA ALA A 104 -1.22 -4.77 -0.40
C ALA A 104 -2.02 -3.50 -0.01
N PRO A 105 -1.36 -2.45 0.54
CA PRO A 105 -2.03 -1.20 0.93
C PRO A 105 -2.87 -0.56 -0.18
N ASP A 106 -2.40 -0.64 -1.42
CA ASP A 106 -3.10 -0.14 -2.61
C ASP A 106 -4.41 -0.89 -2.90
N VAL A 107 -4.41 -2.21 -2.68
CA VAL A 107 -5.59 -3.06 -2.85
C VAL A 107 -6.62 -2.72 -1.77
N PHE A 108 -6.18 -2.61 -0.53
CA PHE A 108 -7.04 -2.20 0.59
C PHE A 108 -7.71 -0.84 0.33
N LEU A 109 -6.93 0.16 -0.10
CA LEU A 109 -7.49 1.46 -0.44
C LEU A 109 -8.48 1.38 -1.61
N THR A 110 -8.21 0.53 -2.61
CA THR A 110 -9.12 0.31 -3.73
C THR A 110 -10.46 -0.27 -3.26
N VAL A 111 -10.43 -1.20 -2.30
CA VAL A 111 -11.65 -1.75 -1.67
C VAL A 111 -12.41 -0.65 -0.92
N LEU A 112 -11.74 0.17 -0.12
CA LEU A 112 -12.39 1.28 0.59
C LEU A 112 -13.06 2.28 -0.38
N ARG A 113 -12.40 2.64 -1.47
CA ARG A 113 -12.98 3.51 -2.52
C ARG A 113 -14.24 2.90 -3.13
N ARG A 114 -14.20 1.59 -3.40
CA ARG A 114 -15.35 0.85 -3.94
C ARG A 114 -16.53 0.87 -2.97
N LEU A 115 -16.30 0.54 -1.70
CA LEU A 115 -17.33 0.55 -0.67
C LEU A 115 -17.92 1.95 -0.48
N ALA A 116 -17.08 2.97 -0.39
CA ALA A 116 -17.52 4.37 -0.33
C ALA A 116 -18.46 4.74 -1.49
N SER A 117 -18.12 4.31 -2.70
CA SER A 117 -18.94 4.60 -3.89
C SER A 117 -20.34 3.98 -3.82
N CYS A 118 -20.55 2.89 -3.07
CA CYS A 118 -21.85 2.24 -2.90
C CYS A 118 -22.84 3.07 -2.07
N PHE A 119 -22.35 3.97 -1.20
CA PHE A 119 -23.19 4.84 -0.36
C PHE A 119 -23.03 6.34 -0.67
N GLY A 120 -22.67 6.68 -1.91
CA GLY A 120 -22.60 8.08 -2.37
C GLY A 120 -21.22 8.73 -2.29
N GLY A 121 -20.19 7.97 -1.91
CA GLY A 121 -18.81 8.44 -1.83
C GLY A 121 -18.48 9.13 -0.51
N VAL A 122 -17.19 9.40 -0.31
CA VAL A 122 -16.69 10.14 0.86
C VAL A 122 -15.59 11.11 0.42
N SER A 123 -15.34 12.14 1.24
CA SER A 123 -14.20 13.03 1.02
C SER A 123 -12.86 12.28 1.12
N GLU A 124 -11.82 12.78 0.45
CA GLU A 124 -10.48 12.20 0.53
C GLU A 124 -9.95 12.14 1.98
N LYS A 125 -10.30 13.14 2.80
CA LYS A 125 -9.97 13.16 4.23
C LYS A 125 -10.65 12.02 4.99
N ALA A 126 -11.94 11.80 4.75
CA ALA A 126 -12.68 10.70 5.37
C ALA A 126 -12.13 9.33 4.91
N LEU A 127 -11.77 9.21 3.64
CA LEU A 127 -11.13 8.01 3.10
C LEU A 127 -9.75 7.77 3.73
N ALA A 128 -8.95 8.81 3.94
CA ALA A 128 -7.67 8.71 4.66
C ALA A 128 -7.87 8.29 6.12
N CYS A 129 -8.88 8.82 6.81
CA CYS A 129 -9.23 8.39 8.16
C CYS A 129 -9.65 6.93 8.21
N ALA A 130 -10.47 6.46 7.27
CA ALA A 130 -10.87 5.06 7.17
C ALA A 130 -9.67 4.15 6.90
N PHE A 131 -8.81 4.54 5.94
CA PHE A 131 -7.57 3.83 5.64
C PHE A 131 -6.69 3.69 6.88
N LEU A 132 -6.39 4.79 7.58
CA LEU A 132 -5.61 4.77 8.81
C LEU A 132 -6.25 3.92 9.91
N SER A 133 -7.57 4.03 10.10
CA SER A 133 -8.33 3.26 11.10
C SER A 133 -8.39 1.76 10.81
N GLY A 134 -8.21 1.39 9.54
CA GLY A 134 -8.10 0.01 9.09
C GLY A 134 -6.72 -0.62 9.26
N LEU A 135 -5.68 0.16 9.56
CA LEU A 135 -4.32 -0.36 9.69
C LEU A 135 -4.10 -1.08 11.04
N PRO A 136 -3.26 -2.15 11.03
CA PRO A 136 -2.67 -2.71 12.25
C PRO A 136 -2.02 -1.65 13.15
N GLU A 137 -2.08 -1.87 14.47
CA GLU A 137 -1.62 -0.89 15.46
C GLU A 137 -0.11 -0.60 15.35
N ASN A 138 0.72 -1.57 14.98
CA ASN A 138 2.15 -1.36 14.74
C ASN A 138 2.38 -0.36 13.60
N LEU A 139 1.70 -0.52 12.47
CA LEU A 139 1.83 0.38 11.33
C LEU A 139 1.35 1.80 11.68
N ARG A 140 0.25 1.93 12.42
CA ARG A 140 -0.22 3.24 12.91
C ARG A 140 0.79 3.93 13.81
N ARG A 141 1.45 3.19 14.71
CA ARG A 141 2.49 3.75 15.59
C ARG A 141 3.72 4.20 14.79
N LEU A 142 4.19 3.40 13.85
CA LEU A 142 5.34 3.73 13.01
C LEU A 142 5.07 4.96 12.12
N LEU A 143 3.88 5.07 11.55
CA LEU A 143 3.47 6.26 10.80
C LEU A 143 3.47 7.53 11.66
N LYS A 144 2.96 7.45 12.90
CA LYS A 144 2.92 8.58 13.84
C LYS A 144 4.31 9.01 14.31
N ALA A 145 5.25 8.08 14.42
CA ALA A 145 6.63 8.39 14.79
C ALA A 145 7.39 9.11 13.67
N GLY A 146 7.01 8.90 12.41
CA GLY A 146 7.77 9.36 11.24
C GLY A 146 7.43 10.75 10.68
N ALA A 147 6.28 11.37 10.98
CA ALA A 147 5.99 12.78 10.59
C ALA A 147 4.69 13.37 11.17
N ARG A 148 4.46 14.67 10.92
CA ARG A 148 3.16 15.34 11.04
C ARG A 148 2.18 14.80 9.98
N MET A 149 1.34 13.84 10.37
CA MET A 149 0.38 13.18 9.47
C MET A 149 -0.67 14.12 8.86
N ASN A 150 -0.90 15.28 9.47
CA ASN A 150 -2.01 16.18 9.16
C ASN A 150 -1.90 16.87 7.77
N ASN A 151 -0.73 16.81 7.13
CA ASN A 151 -0.46 17.47 5.86
C ASN A 151 -0.23 16.49 4.70
N LEU A 152 -0.36 15.19 4.94
CA LEU A 152 -0.09 14.19 3.92
C LEU A 152 -1.33 13.97 3.06
N SER A 153 -1.15 13.90 1.74
CA SER A 153 -2.20 13.38 0.86
C SER A 153 -2.40 11.89 1.09
N LEU A 154 -3.54 11.36 0.66
CA LEU A 154 -3.85 9.95 0.79
C LEU A 154 -2.79 9.06 0.13
N ASP A 155 -2.33 9.43 -1.07
CA ASP A 155 -1.30 8.67 -1.79
C ASP A 155 0.06 8.68 -1.06
N GLN A 156 0.40 9.78 -0.38
CA GLN A 156 1.61 9.85 0.45
C GLN A 156 1.51 8.94 1.68
N ILE A 157 0.33 8.85 2.30
CA ILE A 157 0.08 7.95 3.43
C ILE A 157 0.25 6.49 2.97
N VAL A 158 -0.39 6.11 1.86
CA VAL A 158 -0.27 4.77 1.28
C VAL A 158 1.18 4.42 0.94
N GLY A 159 1.90 5.36 0.29
CA GLY A 159 3.30 5.16 -0.06
C GLY A 159 4.19 4.89 1.15
N ARG A 160 3.93 5.54 2.29
CA ARG A 160 4.66 5.30 3.55
C ARG A 160 4.32 3.96 4.18
N VAL A 161 3.05 3.58 4.22
CA VAL A 161 2.64 2.25 4.70
C VAL A 161 3.33 1.16 3.89
N ARG A 162 3.39 1.33 2.55
CA ARG A 162 4.09 0.41 1.66
C ARG A 162 5.58 0.29 2.00
N ALA A 163 6.25 1.40 2.30
CA ALA A 163 7.65 1.40 2.72
C ALA A 163 7.85 0.66 4.05
N ILE A 164 7.01 0.95 5.06
CA ILE A 164 7.08 0.29 6.38
C ILE A 164 6.89 -1.22 6.25
N ILE A 165 5.89 -1.68 5.49
CA ILE A 165 5.65 -3.12 5.29
C ILE A 165 6.83 -3.79 4.57
N LYS A 166 7.49 -3.07 3.65
CA LYS A 166 8.65 -3.59 2.94
C LYS A 166 9.87 -3.72 3.87
N ASP A 167 10.05 -2.77 4.79
CA ASP A 167 11.14 -2.75 5.77
C ASP A 167 10.91 -3.73 6.94
N GLU A 168 9.65 -4.02 7.31
CA GLU A 168 9.28 -5.03 8.33
C GLU A 168 9.42 -6.48 7.85
N ARG A 169 9.54 -6.73 6.54
CA ARG A 169 9.94 -8.06 6.05
C ARG A 169 11.35 -8.32 6.54
N PRO A 170 11.67 -9.48 7.14
CA PRO A 170 13.00 -9.73 7.63
C PRO A 170 13.97 -9.68 6.45
N ILE A 171 14.73 -8.59 6.37
CA ILE A 171 16.07 -8.60 5.83
C ILE A 171 16.75 -9.73 6.60
N GLY A 172 17.20 -10.77 5.92
CA GLY A 172 18.03 -11.80 6.53
C GLY A 172 19.15 -11.11 7.29
N VAL A 173 19.04 -11.12 8.62
CA VAL A 173 20.03 -10.74 9.63
C VAL A 173 21.00 -9.63 9.21
N GLN A 174 20.67 -8.36 9.49
CA GLN A 174 21.63 -7.46 10.14
C GLN A 174 20.89 -6.26 10.75
N GLU A 175 20.59 -6.35 12.04
CA GLU A 175 20.32 -5.17 12.85
C GLU A 175 21.54 -4.26 12.83
N VAL A 176 21.38 -3.03 12.34
CA VAL A 176 22.25 -1.92 12.71
C VAL A 176 21.37 -0.70 12.96
N CYS A 177 21.17 -0.39 14.24
CA CYS A 177 20.53 0.84 14.69
C CYS A 177 21.27 2.06 14.13
N LEU A 178 20.60 2.88 13.30
CA LEU A 178 21.14 4.16 12.83
C LEU A 178 20.57 5.31 13.66
N GLY A 179 21.30 5.66 14.71
CA GLY A 179 21.31 7.01 15.26
C GLY A 179 22.07 7.94 14.29
N ALA A 180 21.47 9.09 14.01
CA ALA A 180 21.91 10.08 13.04
C ALA A 180 23.38 10.52 13.16
N ARG A 181 24.07 10.61 12.01
CA ARG A 181 24.67 11.84 11.46
C ARG A 181 25.39 11.55 10.14
N ASP A 182 24.80 12.05 9.05
CA ASP A 182 25.49 12.21 7.77
C ASP A 182 26.57 13.29 7.88
N SER A 183 27.83 12.92 7.61
CA SER A 183 28.81 13.80 6.97
C SER A 183 30.01 13.01 6.45
N LYS A 184 30.07 12.90 5.12
CA LYS A 184 31.26 12.69 4.26
C LYS A 184 32.05 11.38 4.39
N VAL A 185 31.80 10.51 3.41
CA VAL A 185 32.79 9.99 2.44
C VAL A 185 34.27 10.07 2.88
N ARG A 186 34.84 8.94 3.33
CA ARG A 186 36.07 8.41 2.71
C ARG A 186 36.31 6.94 3.09
N SER A 187 36.59 6.19 2.04
CA SER A 187 37.08 4.83 1.92
C SER A 187 38.14 4.39 2.93
N GLN A 188 38.00 3.12 3.36
CA GLN A 188 39.07 2.12 3.56
C GLN A 188 40.36 2.59 4.24
N THR A 189 40.58 2.21 5.50
CA THR A 189 41.89 1.69 5.93
C THR A 189 41.74 0.80 7.16
N GLU A 190 42.40 -0.34 7.09
CA GLU A 190 42.56 -1.37 8.11
C GLU A 190 43.10 -0.82 9.45
N GLY A 191 42.65 -1.45 10.54
CA GLY A 191 43.37 -1.59 11.82
C GLY A 191 44.22 -0.42 12.32
N SER A 192 43.62 0.70 12.73
CA SER A 192 44.34 1.68 13.55
C SER A 192 44.38 1.21 15.00
N ALA A 193 45.39 0.39 15.31
CA ALA A 193 45.74 0.06 16.68
C ALA A 193 46.00 1.36 17.46
N ARG A 194 45.37 1.50 18.63
CA ARG A 194 45.38 2.74 19.43
C ARG A 194 46.82 3.07 19.84
N ARG A 195 47.38 4.15 19.26
CA ARG A 195 48.72 4.67 19.57
C ARG A 195 48.64 5.77 20.64
N CYS A 196 49.65 5.83 21.49
CA CYS A 196 49.87 6.89 22.45
C CYS A 196 50.22 8.20 21.73
N PHE A 197 49.47 9.27 22.00
CA PHE A 197 49.68 10.56 21.33
C PHE A 197 50.98 11.29 21.73
N ALA A 198 51.70 10.83 22.76
CA ALA A 198 52.96 11.45 23.19
C ALA A 198 54.19 10.81 22.53
N CYS A 199 54.20 9.49 22.32
CA CYS A 199 55.37 8.76 21.79
C CYS A 199 55.07 7.90 20.55
N GLY A 200 53.80 7.79 20.13
CA GLY A 200 53.38 6.95 19.02
C GLY A 200 53.37 5.44 19.31
N GLY A 201 53.75 5.00 20.51
CA GLY A 201 53.75 3.59 20.92
C GLY A 201 52.35 2.99 21.05
N LEU A 202 52.23 1.69 20.86
CA LEU A 202 50.95 0.97 20.91
C LEU A 202 50.60 0.54 22.35
N ASP A 203 49.31 0.25 22.59
CA ASP A 203 48.77 -0.38 23.81
C ASP A 203 48.91 0.39 25.14
N HIS A 204 49.09 1.71 25.09
CA HIS A 204 48.96 2.56 26.26
C HIS A 204 48.43 3.95 25.92
N PHE A 205 47.76 4.59 26.88
CA PHE A 205 47.33 5.99 26.77
C PHE A 205 48.42 6.94 27.24
N VAL A 206 48.38 8.20 26.80
CA VAL A 206 49.36 9.25 27.16
C VAL A 206 49.62 9.35 28.66
N ARG A 207 48.60 9.14 29.49
CA ARG A 207 48.73 9.15 30.95
C ARG A 207 49.66 8.08 31.52
N ASN A 208 49.80 6.95 30.81
CA ASN A 208 50.57 5.78 31.22
C ASN A 208 51.83 5.59 30.35
N CYS A 209 52.29 6.67 29.68
CA CYS A 209 53.43 6.61 28.79
C CYS A 209 54.76 6.51 29.58
N PRO A 210 55.56 5.45 29.41
CA PRO A 210 56.79 5.25 30.19
C PRO A 210 57.91 6.22 29.81
N THR A 211 57.83 6.86 28.64
CA THR A 211 58.80 7.88 28.19
C THR A 211 58.48 9.29 28.68
N LEU A 212 57.38 9.49 29.42
CA LEU A 212 57.03 10.79 30.00
C LEU A 212 57.76 10.98 31.34
N THR A 213 58.83 11.77 31.33
CA THR A 213 59.55 12.20 32.54
C THR A 213 58.62 13.03 33.44
N GLN A 214 58.77 12.85 34.75
CA GLN A 214 57.83 13.19 35.82
C GLN A 214 57.44 14.70 35.93
N GLY A 215 58.01 15.58 35.10
CA GLY A 215 57.82 17.04 35.13
C GLY A 215 56.64 17.60 34.30
N GLN A 216 55.95 16.81 33.47
CA GLN A 216 54.87 17.31 32.59
C GLN A 216 53.45 16.79 32.93
N ARG A 217 53.25 16.21 34.12
CA ARG A 217 51.96 15.61 34.52
C ARG A 217 50.84 16.62 34.82
N HIS A 218 51.12 17.92 34.85
CA HIS A 218 50.14 18.95 35.19
C HIS A 218 49.94 19.96 34.05
N ASN A 219 49.06 19.66 33.10
CA ASN A 219 48.13 20.64 32.51
C ASN A 219 47.24 20.02 31.43
N TYR A 220 46.16 19.36 31.85
CA TYR A 220 44.95 19.25 31.02
C TYR A 220 43.73 19.44 31.93
N LYS A 221 43.51 20.69 32.37
CA LYS A 221 42.18 21.10 32.83
C LYS A 221 41.34 21.40 31.58
N GLY A 222 40.36 20.55 31.31
CA GLY A 222 39.37 20.82 30.27
C GLY A 222 38.61 22.11 30.57
N LYS A 223 38.64 23.06 29.63
CA LYS A 223 37.77 24.23 29.64
C LYS A 223 36.33 23.76 29.37
N ARG A 224 35.41 23.96 30.31
CA ARG A 224 33.97 23.96 30.04
C ARG A 224 33.62 25.32 29.43
N PRO A 225 32.81 25.41 28.37
CA PRO A 225 32.25 26.68 27.91
C PRO A 225 31.12 27.13 28.86
N ASP A 226 31.20 28.36 29.34
CA ASP A 226 30.18 29.02 30.15
C ASP A 226 28.94 29.36 29.31
N TYR A 227 27.75 29.16 29.88
CA TYR A 227 26.46 29.58 29.33
C TYR A 227 25.93 30.72 30.20
N GLU A 228 25.75 31.89 29.59
CA GLU A 228 25.22 33.10 30.23
C GLU A 228 23.72 33.24 29.86
N PRO A 229 22.80 33.40 30.82
CA PRO A 229 21.37 33.58 30.53
C PRO A 229 21.03 35.05 30.27
N GLN A 230 20.36 35.32 29.15
CA GLN A 230 19.79 36.64 28.85
C GLN A 230 18.45 36.84 29.56
N VAL A 231 18.29 38.00 30.20
CA VAL A 231 17.06 38.55 30.79
C VAL A 231 16.21 39.22 29.71
#